data_AF-A0A4R9XJZ8-F1
#
_entry.id   AF-A0A4R9XJZ8-F1
#
_cell.length_a   1.000
_cell.length_b   1.000
_cell.length_c   1.000
_cell.angle_alpha   90.00
_cell.angle_beta   90.00
_cell.angle_gamma   90.00
#
_symmetry.space_group_name_H-M   'P 1'
#
loop_
_entity.id
_entity.type
_entity.pdbx_description
1 polymer ?
#
loop_
_entity_poly.entity_id
_entity_poly.type
_entity_poly.pdbx_seq_one_letter_code
_entity_poly.pdbx_strand_id
1 'polypeptide(L)'
;MRKIHIFAAAATILISGCSGSGLGMPGSPAWFATTPQAEQATYFRNRCVSYGFEPGTPAMAQCIQNESISSRGRASARANAAFTNMQNSQPKTTTCNRFGNTVNCTTF
;
A
#
# COMPACT_ATOMS: atom_id res chain seq x y z
N MET A 1 -0.47 47.30 29.39
CA MET A 1 0.45 46.17 29.65
C MET A 1 -0.37 44.88 29.72
N ARG A 2 -0.39 44.07 28.65
CA ARG A 2 -1.18 42.82 28.56
C ARG A 2 -0.35 41.66 29.10
N LYS A 3 -0.86 40.98 30.14
CA LYS A 3 -0.29 39.73 30.68
C LYS A 3 -0.61 38.59 29.70
N ILE A 4 0.44 37.93 29.23
CA ILE A 4 0.40 36.84 28.26
C ILE A 4 0.13 35.55 29.04
N HIS A 5 -1.02 34.92 28.80
CA HIS A 5 -1.35 33.61 29.36
C HIS A 5 -0.62 32.51 28.56
N ILE A 6 0.62 32.22 28.97
CA ILE A 6 1.46 31.12 28.48
C ILE A 6 1.04 29.82 29.19
N PHE A 7 -0.16 29.29 28.97
CA PHE A 7 -0.58 28.02 29.60
C PHE A 7 -1.66 27.25 28.83
N ALA A 8 -1.59 27.23 27.49
CA ALA A 8 -2.52 26.42 26.69
C ALA A 8 -1.97 26.00 25.32
N ALA A 9 -0.64 25.83 25.19
CA ALA A 9 0.00 25.57 23.89
C ALA A 9 0.79 24.25 23.83
N ALA A 10 0.40 23.24 24.61
CA ALA A 10 1.15 21.97 24.71
C ALA A 10 0.31 20.70 24.48
N ALA A 11 -0.85 20.79 23.81
CA ALA A 11 -1.76 19.65 23.65
C ALA A 11 -2.26 19.37 22.22
N THR A 12 -1.59 19.87 21.18
CA THR A 12 -2.02 19.65 19.78
C THR A 12 -0.87 19.28 18.85
N ILE A 13 -0.06 18.29 19.25
CA ILE A 13 0.86 17.61 18.34
C ILE A 13 0.58 16.12 18.45
N LEU A 14 -0.47 15.62 17.79
CA LEU A 14 -0.65 14.17 17.68
C LEU A 14 -1.01 13.61 16.31
N ILE A 15 -1.44 14.37 15.30
CA ILE A 15 -1.84 13.68 14.05
C ILE A 15 -1.66 14.56 12.80
N SER A 16 -0.40 14.77 12.40
CA SER A 16 -0.09 15.22 11.02
C SER A 16 0.90 14.26 10.37
N GLY A 17 0.58 12.96 10.46
CA GLY A 17 1.25 11.88 9.73
C GLY A 17 0.35 11.29 8.65
N CYS A 18 -0.41 12.11 7.91
CA CYS A 18 -1.03 11.65 6.67
C CYS A 18 0.03 11.75 5.55
N SER A 19 0.99 10.82 5.55
CA SER A 19 1.88 10.62 4.43
C SER A 19 1.04 10.16 3.24
N GLY A 20 0.80 11.07 2.29
CA GLY A 20 -0.02 10.90 1.08
C GLY A 20 0.53 9.91 0.05
N SER A 21 1.15 8.81 0.47
CA SER A 21 1.76 7.82 -0.41
C SER A 21 1.53 6.41 0.14
N GLY A 22 0.46 5.76 -0.32
CA GLY A 22 0.40 4.29 -0.45
C GLY A 22 -0.24 3.48 0.70
N LEU A 23 -0.39 4.01 1.90
CA LEU A 23 -1.03 3.30 3.02
C LEU A 23 -2.53 3.62 3.05
N GLY A 24 -3.36 2.69 2.57
CA GLY A 24 -4.82 2.81 2.64
C GLY A 24 -5.54 3.09 1.31
N MET A 25 -4.85 2.99 0.17
CA MET A 25 -5.55 3.05 -1.13
C MET A 25 -6.54 1.88 -1.27
N PRO A 26 -7.76 2.11 -1.78
CA PRO A 26 -8.73 1.04 -2.00
C PRO A 26 -8.15 -0.10 -2.83
N GLY A 27 -8.22 -1.32 -2.29
CA GLY A 27 -7.61 -2.50 -2.89
C GLY A 27 -6.11 -2.72 -2.59
N SER A 28 -5.52 -1.98 -1.65
CA SER A 28 -4.19 -2.29 -1.09
C SER A 28 -4.30 -3.26 0.10
N PRO A 29 -3.24 -4.01 0.46
CA PRO A 29 -3.28 -4.91 1.62
C PRO A 29 -3.59 -4.15 2.92
N ALA A 30 -3.01 -2.96 3.08
CA ALA A 30 -3.26 -2.09 4.24
C ALA A 30 -4.71 -1.64 4.31
N TRP A 31 -5.33 -1.28 3.18
CA TRP A 31 -6.75 -0.90 3.14
C TRP A 31 -7.67 -2.05 3.56
N PHE A 32 -7.39 -3.29 3.13
CA PHE A 32 -8.15 -4.45 3.59
C PHE A 32 -8.02 -4.71 5.10
N ALA A 33 -6.88 -4.34 5.71
CA ALA A 33 -6.63 -4.51 7.13
C ALA A 33 -7.26 -3.39 7.99
N THR A 34 -7.31 -2.16 7.49
CA THR A 34 -7.79 -0.99 8.26
C THR A 34 -9.25 -0.64 8.01
N THR A 35 -9.82 -1.06 6.88
CA THR A 35 -11.18 -0.65 6.46
C THR A 35 -12.23 -1.63 6.99
N PRO A 36 -13.33 -1.17 7.60
CA PRO A 36 -14.44 -2.02 8.01
C PRO A 36 -15.06 -2.82 6.85
N GLN A 37 -15.55 -4.03 7.12
CA GLN A 37 -16.15 -4.90 6.10
C GLN A 37 -17.34 -4.25 5.36
N ALA A 38 -18.16 -3.46 6.06
CA ALA A 38 -19.30 -2.77 5.46
C ALA A 38 -18.87 -1.73 4.41
N GLU A 39 -17.77 -1.03 4.67
CA GLU A 39 -17.21 -0.03 3.76
C GLU A 39 -16.53 -0.72 2.56
N GLN A 40 -15.82 -1.83 2.79
CA GLN A 40 -15.29 -2.68 1.72
C GLN A 40 -16.42 -3.19 0.80
N ALA A 41 -17.52 -3.69 1.38
CA ALA A 41 -18.67 -4.17 0.62
C ALA A 41 -19.31 -3.06 -0.21
N THR A 42 -19.39 -1.85 0.32
CA THR A 42 -19.91 -0.67 -0.39
C THR A 42 -19.02 -0.29 -1.56
N TYR A 43 -17.69 -0.29 -1.37
CA TYR A 43 -16.72 -0.05 -2.45
C TYR A 43 -16.88 -1.05 -3.60
N PHE A 44 -16.95 -2.35 -3.30
CA PHE A 44 -17.14 -3.38 -4.33
C PHE A 44 -18.52 -3.33 -4.97
N ARG A 45 -19.58 -3.00 -4.21
CA ARG A 45 -20.91 -2.75 -4.76
C ARG A 45 -20.88 -1.65 -5.80
N ASN A 46 -20.31 -0.49 -5.48
CA ASN A 46 -20.22 0.64 -6.42
C ASN A 46 -19.46 0.27 -7.69
N ARG A 47 -18.42 -0.56 -7.56
CA ARG A 47 -17.65 -1.08 -8.69
C ARG A 47 -18.45 -2.06 -9.55
N CYS A 48 -19.21 -2.97 -8.94
CA CYS A 48 -20.10 -3.86 -9.68
C CYS A 48 -21.24 -3.12 -10.38
N VAL A 49 -21.78 -2.06 -9.76
CA VAL A 49 -22.76 -1.18 -10.42
C VAL A 49 -22.13 -0.50 -11.64
N SER A 50 -20.86 -0.06 -11.55
CA SER A 50 -20.15 0.51 -12.71
C SER A 50 -19.93 -0.48 -13.86
N TYR A 51 -19.96 -1.79 -13.57
CA TYR A 51 -19.93 -2.85 -14.59
C TYR A 51 -21.32 -3.20 -15.14
N GLY A 52 -22.38 -2.57 -14.65
CA GLY A 52 -23.77 -2.79 -15.08
C GLY A 52 -24.54 -3.85 -14.28
N PHE A 53 -24.03 -4.31 -13.13
CA PHE A 53 -24.77 -5.23 -12.28
C PHE A 53 -25.83 -4.49 -11.46
N GLU A 54 -27.07 -5.01 -11.47
CA GLU A 54 -28.17 -4.45 -10.67
C GLU A 54 -28.02 -4.76 -9.17
N PRO A 55 -28.20 -3.75 -8.30
CA PRO A 55 -28.18 -3.94 -6.86
C PRO A 55 -29.24 -4.93 -6.37
N GLY A 56 -28.86 -5.74 -5.38
CA GLY A 56 -29.76 -6.71 -4.75
C GLY A 56 -29.93 -8.03 -5.51
N THR A 57 -29.28 -8.18 -6.68
CA THR A 57 -29.32 -9.43 -7.43
C THR A 57 -28.25 -10.43 -6.98
N PRO A 58 -28.46 -11.75 -7.19
CA PRO A 58 -27.42 -12.77 -7.01
C PRO A 58 -26.18 -12.51 -7.88
N ALA A 59 -26.37 -11.94 -9.08
CA ALA A 59 -25.30 -11.57 -9.99
C ALA A 59 -24.37 -10.49 -9.37
N MET A 60 -24.93 -9.52 -8.65
CA MET A 60 -24.12 -8.55 -7.91
C MET A 60 -23.32 -9.21 -6.79
N ALA A 61 -23.92 -10.15 -6.03
CA ALA A 61 -23.21 -10.85 -4.97
C ALA A 61 -22.00 -11.62 -5.52
N GLN A 62 -22.17 -12.28 -6.67
CA GLN A 62 -21.08 -12.94 -7.38
C GLN A 62 -20.01 -11.95 -7.84
N CYS A 63 -20.40 -10.81 -8.43
CA CYS A 63 -19.45 -9.78 -8.82
C CYS A 63 -18.64 -9.25 -7.63
N ILE A 64 -19.30 -8.95 -6.50
CA ILE A 64 -18.64 -8.45 -5.29
C ILE A 64 -17.63 -9.48 -4.76
N GLN A 65 -18.01 -10.75 -4.69
CA GLN A 65 -17.10 -11.81 -4.28
C GLN A 65 -15.89 -11.91 -5.21
N ASN A 66 -16.12 -12.00 -6.52
CA ASN A 66 -15.06 -12.09 -7.52
C ASN A 66 -14.10 -10.91 -7.47
N GLU A 67 -14.64 -9.69 -7.38
CA GLU A 67 -13.83 -8.47 -7.34
C GLU A 67 -13.07 -8.35 -6.01
N SER A 68 -13.65 -8.78 -4.90
CA SER A 68 -12.97 -8.81 -3.60
C SER A 68 -11.77 -9.77 -3.61
N ILE A 69 -11.95 -10.99 -4.15
CA ILE A 69 -10.91 -12.01 -4.26
C ILE A 69 -9.82 -11.53 -5.23
N SER A 70 -10.21 -11.05 -6.41
CA SER A 70 -9.29 -10.51 -7.41
C SER A 70 -8.50 -9.33 -6.87
N SER A 71 -9.16 -8.40 -6.16
CA SER A 71 -8.50 -7.24 -5.57
C SER A 71 -7.51 -7.64 -4.50
N ARG A 72 -7.82 -8.62 -3.64
CA ARG A 72 -6.86 -9.14 -2.64
C ARG A 72 -5.67 -9.83 -3.31
N GLY A 73 -5.91 -10.62 -4.36
CA GLY A 73 -4.84 -11.26 -5.13
C GLY A 73 -3.92 -10.26 -5.84
N ARG A 74 -4.47 -9.21 -6.44
CA ARG A 74 -3.69 -8.11 -7.03
C ARG A 74 -2.90 -7.34 -5.96
N ALA A 75 -3.49 -7.14 -4.78
CA ALA A 75 -2.85 -6.46 -3.66
C ALA A 75 -1.62 -7.21 -3.16
N SER A 76 -1.73 -8.53 -2.94
CA SER A 76 -0.62 -9.38 -2.51
C SER A 76 0.46 -9.50 -3.59
N ALA A 77 0.08 -9.63 -4.86
CA ALA A 77 1.03 -9.66 -5.97
C ALA A 77 1.86 -8.37 -6.06
N ARG A 78 1.23 -7.20 -5.90
CA ARG A 78 1.93 -5.91 -5.86
C ARG A 78 2.88 -5.81 -4.67
N ALA A 79 2.47 -6.28 -3.49
CA ALA A 79 3.33 -6.29 -2.31
C ALA A 79 4.55 -7.20 -2.50
N ASN A 80 4.35 -8.41 -3.04
CA ASN A 80 5.45 -9.32 -3.36
C ASN A 80 6.40 -8.73 -4.39
N ALA A 81 5.87 -8.14 -5.48
CA ALA A 81 6.68 -7.48 -6.49
C ALA A 81 7.49 -6.31 -5.90
N ALA A 82 6.91 -5.53 -4.99
CA ALA A 82 7.64 -4.46 -4.30
C ALA A 82 8.79 -5.02 -3.43
N PHE A 83 8.56 -6.11 -2.70
CA PHE A 83 9.60 -6.78 -1.92
C PHE A 83 10.71 -7.36 -2.81
N THR A 84 10.37 -8.02 -3.91
CA THR A 84 11.35 -8.55 -4.86
C THR A 84 12.18 -7.43 -5.49
N ASN A 85 11.55 -6.32 -5.87
CA ASN A 85 12.25 -5.16 -6.39
C ASN A 85 13.17 -4.51 -5.34
N MET A 86 12.73 -4.42 -4.08
CA MET A 86 13.60 -3.96 -2.98
C MET A 86 14.80 -4.87 -2.80
N GLN A 87 14.62 -6.20 -2.83
CA GLN A 87 15.71 -7.15 -2.71
C GLN A 87 16.70 -7.05 -3.88
N ASN A 88 16.19 -6.88 -5.11
CA ASN A 88 17.03 -6.70 -6.30
C ASN A 88 17.72 -5.32 -6.35
N SER A 89 17.15 -4.32 -5.68
CA SER A 89 17.72 -2.97 -5.56
C SER A 89 18.68 -2.83 -4.38
N GLN A 90 18.98 -3.91 -3.64
CA GLN A 90 20.00 -3.86 -2.61
C GLN A 90 21.36 -3.55 -3.23
N PRO A 91 22.14 -2.61 -2.65
CA PRO A 91 23.46 -2.29 -3.16
C PRO A 91 24.35 -3.53 -3.09
N LYS A 92 24.75 -4.05 -4.25
CA LYS A 92 25.68 -5.16 -4.35
C LYS A 92 27.11 -4.65 -4.22
N THR A 93 27.94 -5.38 -3.51
CA THR A 93 29.34 -5.01 -3.36
C THR A 93 30.13 -5.67 -4.48
N THR A 94 30.72 -4.87 -5.36
CA THR A 94 31.64 -5.37 -6.38
C THR A 94 33.06 -5.12 -5.91
N THR A 95 33.80 -6.20 -5.69
CA THR A 95 35.22 -6.13 -5.35
C THR A 95 36.05 -6.53 -6.57
N CYS A 96 36.97 -5.67 -6.98
CA CYS A 96 37.89 -5.92 -8.08
C CYS A 96 39.31 -6.08 -7.56
N ASN A 97 39.95 -7.21 -7.86
CA ASN A 97 41.35 -7.47 -7.57
C ASN A 97 42.16 -7.46 -8.87
N ARG A 98 43.35 -6.86 -8.84
CA ARG A 98 44.26 -6.79 -9.99
C ARG A 98 45.55 -7.56 -9.71
N PHE A 99 45.90 -8.47 -10.61
CA PHE A 99 47.17 -9.20 -10.59
C PHE A 99 47.86 -9.04 -11.94
N GLY A 100 48.95 -8.27 -11.97
CA GLY A 100 49.66 -7.91 -13.21
C GLY A 100 48.75 -7.15 -14.19
N ASN A 101 48.50 -7.79 -15.35
CA ASN A 101 47.65 -7.25 -16.42
C ASN A 101 46.20 -7.76 -16.37
N THR A 102 45.86 -8.63 -15.42
CA THR A 102 44.53 -9.23 -15.30
C THR A 102 43.74 -8.58 -14.17
N VAL A 103 42.50 -8.20 -14.45
CA VAL A 103 41.53 -7.68 -13.47
C VAL A 103 40.41 -8.70 -13.31
N ASN A 104 40.13 -9.09 -12.07
CA ASN A 104 39.01 -9.97 -11.74
C ASN A 104 38.07 -9.23 -10.78
N CYS A 105 36.81 -9.10 -11.17
CA CYS A 105 35.77 -8.48 -10.37
C CYS A 105 34.74 -9.53 -9.97
N THR A 106 34.47 -9.65 -8.67
CA THR A 106 33.40 -10.47 -8.12
C THR A 106 32.35 -9.58 -7.47
N THR A 107 31.08 -9.87 -7.74
CA THR A 107 29.94 -9.15 -7.14
C THR A 107 29.18 -10.14 -6.27
N PHE A 108 28.90 -9.76 -5.02
CA PHE A 108 28.10 -10.53 -4.07
C PHE A 108 26.99 -9.66 -3.48
#